data_AF-A0A258TBK4-F1
#
_entry.id   AF-A0A258TBK4-F1
#
_cell.length_a   1.000
_cell.length_b   1.000
_cell.length_c   1.000
_cell.angle_alpha   90.00
_cell.angle_beta   90.00
_cell.angle_gamma   90.00
#
_symmetry.space_group_name_H-M   'P 1'
#
loop_
_entity.id
_entity.type
_entity.pdbx_description
1 polymer ?
#
loop_
_entity_poly.entity_id
_entity_poly.type
_entity_poly.pdbx_seq_one_letter_code
_entity_poly.pdbx_strand_id
1 'polypeptide(L)'
;MRATDIVWQFANGQGGAWLMNGNAIVGASSIGGINGAQFQIRDLADLNGDAMMDIVWQDRDSGQAAVFLMDGLDVTVGSYIGGANGVDWLIVG
;
A
#
# COMPACT_ATOMS: atom_id res chain seq x y z
N MET A 1 0.81 -15.08 10.49
CA MET A 1 -0.16 -13.99 10.76
C MET A 1 -1.17 -13.95 9.62
N ARG A 2 -2.23 -13.14 9.68
CA ARG A 2 -3.26 -13.11 8.63
C ARG A 2 -2.97 -11.93 7.70
N ALA A 3 -2.91 -12.17 6.39
CA ALA A 3 -2.72 -11.11 5.41
C ALA A 3 -3.90 -10.12 5.42
N THR A 4 -3.62 -8.84 5.15
CA THR A 4 -4.67 -7.83 4.89
C THR A 4 -5.51 -8.25 3.70
N ASP A 5 -6.83 -8.13 3.79
CA ASP A 5 -7.75 -8.57 2.73
C ASP A 5 -8.26 -7.39 1.89
N ILE A 6 -8.45 -6.22 2.50
CA ILE A 6 -8.95 -5.02 1.81
C ILE A 6 -8.13 -3.81 2.24
N VAL A 7 -7.65 -3.04 1.26
CA VAL A 7 -6.95 -1.77 1.47
C VAL A 7 -7.80 -0.61 0.94
N TRP A 8 -7.87 0.45 1.72
CA TRP A 8 -8.56 1.69 1.42
C TRP A 8 -7.56 2.82 1.30
N GLN A 9 -7.86 3.79 0.44
CA GLN A 9 -7.11 5.03 0.39
C GLN A 9 -8.05 6.24 0.50
N PHE A 10 -7.70 7.15 1.40
CA PHE A 10 -8.34 8.45 1.52
C PHE A 10 -7.69 9.45 0.56
N ALA A 11 -8.45 10.44 0.09
CA ALA A 11 -8.01 11.41 -0.92
C ALA A 11 -6.79 12.27 -0.49
N ASN A 12 -6.44 12.27 0.79
CA ASN A 12 -5.25 12.96 1.32
C ASN A 12 -3.99 12.09 1.33
N GLY A 13 -4.04 10.88 0.79
CA GLY A 13 -2.91 9.94 0.73
C GLY A 13 -2.81 8.98 1.91
N GLN A 14 -3.67 9.08 2.93
CA GLN A 14 -3.72 8.11 4.03
C GLN A 14 -4.37 6.80 3.58
N GLY A 15 -3.81 5.68 4.00
CA GLY A 15 -4.31 4.34 3.79
C GLY A 15 -4.97 3.78 5.05
N GLY A 16 -5.92 2.87 4.83
CA GLY A 16 -6.49 2.00 5.87
C GLY A 16 -6.52 0.56 5.38
N ALA A 17 -6.47 -0.40 6.29
CA ALA A 17 -6.46 -1.82 5.98
C ALA A 17 -7.47 -2.57 6.84
N TRP A 18 -8.18 -3.53 6.24
CA TRP A 18 -9.10 -4.43 6.91
C TRP A 18 -8.66 -5.89 6.77
N LEU A 19 -8.78 -6.62 7.88
CA LEU A 19 -8.78 -8.08 7.91
C LEU A 19 -10.24 -8.56 7.88
N MET A 20 -10.52 -9.50 7.00
CA MET A 20 -11.86 -10.01 6.72
C MET A 20 -11.94 -11.50 7.05
N ASN A 21 -13.03 -11.94 7.68
CA ASN A 21 -13.40 -13.35 7.80
C ASN A 21 -14.77 -13.59 7.17
N GLY A 22 -14.79 -14.06 5.92
CA GLY A 22 -15.99 -14.03 5.10
C GLY A 22 -16.45 -12.58 4.90
N ASN A 23 -17.71 -12.28 5.25
CA ASN A 23 -18.26 -10.92 5.16
C ASN A 23 -18.07 -10.08 6.43
N ALA A 24 -17.35 -10.57 7.43
CA ALA A 24 -17.11 -9.84 8.68
C ALA A 24 -15.72 -9.19 8.69
N ILE A 25 -15.65 -7.93 9.13
CA ILE A 25 -14.37 -7.27 9.46
C ILE A 25 -13.93 -7.79 10.82
N VAL A 26 -12.75 -8.42 10.89
CA VAL A 26 -12.17 -8.96 12.13
C VAL A 26 -10.98 -8.14 12.65
N GLY A 27 -10.52 -7.16 11.86
CA GLY A 27 -9.50 -6.20 12.25
C GLY A 27 -9.50 -5.03 11.28
N ALA A 28 -9.17 -3.84 11.79
CA ALA A 28 -9.02 -2.64 10.97
C ALA A 28 -7.93 -1.75 11.58
N SER A 29 -7.10 -1.17 10.73
CA SER A 29 -6.08 -0.20 11.18
C SER A 29 -5.91 0.91 10.15
N SER A 30 -5.46 2.06 10.65
CA SER A 30 -4.83 3.08 9.81
C SER A 30 -3.39 2.66 9.56
N ILE A 31 -2.99 2.62 8.29
CA ILE A 31 -1.64 2.20 7.87
C ILE A 31 -0.78 3.41 7.48
N GLY A 32 -1.29 4.63 7.70
CA GLY A 32 -0.59 5.86 7.32
C GLY A 32 -0.52 6.05 5.80
N GLY A 33 0.42 6.86 5.33
CA GLY A 33 0.60 7.11 3.90
C GLY A 33 1.99 7.63 3.57
N ILE A 34 2.33 7.70 2.29
CA ILE A 34 3.62 8.23 1.83
C ILE A 34 3.47 9.73 1.51
N ASN A 35 4.05 10.59 2.35
CA ASN A 35 4.39 11.99 2.07
C ASN A 35 3.42 12.83 1.20
N GLY A 36 2.10 12.70 1.42
CA GLY A 36 1.09 13.60 0.85
C GLY A 36 0.08 12.93 -0.08
N ALA A 37 -0.83 13.75 -0.60
CA ALA A 37 -1.99 13.30 -1.39
C ALA A 37 -1.64 12.85 -2.82
N GLN A 38 -0.42 13.12 -3.28
CA GLN A 38 0.05 12.74 -4.61
C GLN A 38 0.37 11.25 -4.72
N PHE A 39 0.69 10.58 -3.61
CA PHE A 39 0.89 9.13 -3.61
C PHE A 39 -0.45 8.40 -3.67
N GLN A 40 -0.58 7.50 -4.63
CA GLN A 40 -1.76 6.65 -4.83
C GLN A 40 -1.37 5.19 -4.69
N ILE A 41 -2.23 4.39 -4.05
CA ILE A 41 -2.07 2.94 -4.02
C ILE A 41 -2.32 2.43 -5.45
N ARG A 42 -1.37 1.66 -5.98
CA ARG A 42 -1.44 1.13 -7.34
C ARG A 42 -1.58 -0.37 -7.39
N ASP A 43 -1.01 -1.08 -6.43
CA ASP A 43 -1.00 -2.52 -6.43
C ASP A 43 -0.84 -3.10 -5.03
N LEU A 44 -1.23 -4.36 -4.88
CA LEU A 44 -1.11 -5.16 -3.68
C LEU A 44 -0.48 -6.51 -4.04
N ALA A 45 0.67 -6.84 -3.46
CA ALA A 45 1.41 -8.06 -3.78
C ALA A 45 2.29 -8.49 -2.60
N ASP A 46 2.64 -9.78 -2.52
CA ASP A 46 3.69 -10.26 -1.60
C ASP A 46 5.06 -9.98 -2.23
N LEU A 47 5.73 -8.91 -1.79
CA LEU A 47 6.97 -8.41 -2.40
C LEU A 47 8.22 -9.00 -1.73
N ASN A 48 8.09 -9.47 -0.50
CA ASN A 48 9.21 -9.98 0.31
C ASN A 48 9.17 -11.50 0.55
N GLY A 49 8.10 -12.18 0.13
CA GLY A 49 7.92 -13.63 0.21
C GLY A 49 7.45 -14.15 1.57
N ASP A 50 6.87 -13.30 2.42
CA ASP A 50 6.43 -13.67 3.77
C ASP A 50 4.95 -14.10 3.85
N ALA A 51 4.28 -14.19 2.71
CA ALA A 51 2.86 -14.48 2.55
C ALA A 51 1.92 -13.41 3.14
N MET A 52 2.42 -12.21 3.39
CA MET A 52 1.62 -11.02 3.67
C MET A 52 1.43 -10.20 2.40
N MET A 53 0.34 -9.43 2.38
CA MET A 53 0.05 -8.55 1.25
C MET A 53 0.66 -7.17 1.51
N ASP A 54 1.72 -6.84 0.77
CA ASP A 54 2.38 -5.54 0.79
C ASP A 54 1.65 -4.54 -0.12
N ILE A 55 1.97 -3.26 0.03
CA ILE A 55 1.27 -2.17 -0.67
C ILE A 55 2.25 -1.40 -1.54
N VAL A 56 1.94 -1.30 -2.82
CA VAL A 56 2.70 -0.50 -3.78
C VAL A 56 2.02 0.85 -3.98
N TRP A 57 2.79 1.90 -3.77
CA TRP A 57 2.38 3.29 -3.94
C TRP A 57 3.10 3.92 -5.12
N GLN A 58 2.47 4.89 -5.75
CA GLN A 58 3.08 5.71 -6.78
C GLN A 58 2.71 7.17 -6.62
N ASP A 59 3.73 8.03 -6.62
CA ASP A 59 3.57 9.48 -6.76
C ASP A 59 3.07 9.79 -8.18
N ARG A 60 1.88 10.36 -8.28
CA ARG A 60 1.29 10.74 -9.58
C ARG A 60 1.98 11.93 -10.26
N ASP A 61 2.74 12.73 -9.51
CA ASP A 61 3.35 13.97 -10.01
C ASP A 61 4.81 13.73 -10.46
N SER A 62 5.47 12.68 -9.97
CA SER A 62 6.84 12.31 -10.35
C SER A 62 6.98 10.92 -10.97
N GLY A 63 6.01 10.03 -10.75
CA GLY A 63 6.11 8.61 -11.08
C GLY A 63 6.98 7.81 -10.10
N GLN A 64 7.45 8.42 -8.99
CA GLN A 64 8.22 7.73 -7.96
C GLN A 64 7.39 6.63 -7.31
N ALA A 65 7.93 5.41 -7.28
CA ALA A 65 7.30 4.30 -6.58
C ALA A 65 7.75 4.24 -5.12
N ALA A 66 6.89 3.70 -4.26
CA ALA A 66 7.19 3.39 -2.87
C ALA A 66 6.46 2.11 -2.46
N VAL A 67 6.95 1.46 -1.41
CA VAL A 67 6.32 0.25 -0.87
C VAL A 67 6.13 0.38 0.63
N PHE A 68 5.02 -0.17 1.10
CA PHE A 68 4.85 -0.58 2.48
C PHE A 68 4.92 -2.10 2.54
N LEU A 69 5.95 -2.64 3.19
CA LEU A 69 5.96 -4.04 3.59
C LEU A 69 5.08 -4.21 4.83
N MET A 70 4.25 -5.24 4.83
CA MET A 70 3.16 -5.41 5.79
C MET A 70 3.33 -6.69 6.61
N ASP A 71 2.96 -6.64 7.88
CA ASP A 71 2.71 -7.83 8.69
C ASP A 71 1.29 -7.76 9.24
N GLY A 72 0.36 -8.37 8.50
CA GLY A 72 -1.07 -8.16 8.72
C GLY A 72 -1.46 -6.69 8.55
N LEU A 73 -1.82 -6.03 9.65
CA LEU A 73 -2.25 -4.62 9.66
C LEU A 73 -1.12 -3.64 9.98
N ASP A 74 0.09 -4.14 10.28
CA ASP A 74 1.22 -3.34 10.69
C ASP A 74 2.15 -3.08 9.51
N VAL A 75 2.58 -1.83 9.33
CA VAL A 75 3.62 -1.47 8.36
C VAL A 75 4.98 -1.77 8.99
N THR A 76 5.71 -2.74 8.47
CA THR A 76 7.04 -3.10 8.97
C THR A 76 8.13 -2.25 8.34
N VAL A 77 7.98 -1.90 7.06
CA VAL A 77 8.91 -1.04 6.33
C VAL A 77 8.12 -0.11 5.41
N GLY A 78 8.47 1.17 5.40
CA GLY A 78 8.08 2.09 4.34
C GLY A 78 9.30 2.65 3.63
N SER A 79 9.38 2.48 2.30
CA SER A 79 10.54 2.92 1.52
C SER A 79 10.17 3.35 0.11
N TYR A 80 10.93 4.29 -0.44
CA TYR A 80 10.90 4.57 -1.88
C TYR A 80 11.64 3.47 -2.63
N ILE A 81 11.08 3.04 -3.77
CA ILE A 81 11.68 2.02 -4.64
C ILE A 81 11.74 2.53 -6.08
N GLY A 82 12.82 2.20 -6.79
CA GLY A 82 13.06 2.75 -8.12
C GLY A 82 13.20 4.28 -8.12
N GLY A 83 13.07 4.89 -9.30
CA GLY A 83 13.11 6.35 -9.48
C GLY A 83 11.80 6.92 -10.02
N ALA A 84 11.76 8.25 -10.15
CA ALA A 84 10.71 9.00 -10.84
C ALA A 84 10.71 8.64 -12.35
N ASN A 85 10.00 7.57 -12.71
CA ASN A 85 9.91 7.08 -14.10
C ASN A 85 9.24 8.10 -15.05
N GLY A 86 8.70 9.19 -14.51
CA GLY A 86 7.91 10.18 -15.24
C GLY A 86 6.42 9.93 -15.09
N VAL A 87 5.63 10.99 -15.19
CA VAL A 87 4.18 10.99 -14.94
C VAL A 87 3.37 10.11 -15.90
N ASP A 88 3.93 9.79 -17.06
CA ASP A 88 3.27 8.97 -18.08
C ASP A 88 3.36 7.47 -17.80
N TRP A 89 4.21 7.05 -16.86
CA TRP A 89 4.35 5.66 -16.45
C TRP A 89 3.49 5.39 -15.23
N LEU A 90 2.62 4.38 -15.32
CA LEU A 90 1.76 3.93 -14.22
C LEU A 90 2.10 2.49 -13.85
N ILE A 91 2.11 2.21 -12.55
CA ILE A 91 2.11 0.83 -12.05
C ILE A 91 0.71 0.25 -12.29
N VAL A 92 0.64 -0.96 -12.86
CA VAL A 92 -0.62 -1.58 -13.30
C VAL A 92 -0.97 -2.91 -12.61
N GLY A 93 -0.08 -3.44 -11.77
CA GLY A 93 -0.22 -4.76 -11.14
C GLY A 93 0.21 -5.91 -12.04
#